data_AF-A0A7C2CNE7-F1
#
_entry.id   AF-A0A7C2CNE7-F1
#
_cell.length_a   1.000
_cell.length_b   1.000
_cell.length_c   1.000
_cell.angle_alpha   90.00
_cell.angle_beta   90.00
_cell.angle_gamma   90.00
#
_symmetry.space_group_name_H-M   'P 1'
#
loop_
_entity.id
_entity.type
_entity.pdbx_description
1 polymer ?
#
loop_
_entity_poly.entity_id
_entity_poly.type
_entity_poly.pdbx_seq_one_letter_code
_entity_poly.pdbx_strand_id
1 'polypeptide(L)'
;MLILGHRGCAYFPENTLKNFMEALKSADGIELDVQKTKDGVLVVSHDENLLRLTGIDKDIRKSNFDEIKDIKIQGEKIATLEEVLEIIESTGKFLDIEVKNPEDFKDVHQVLKRFKLKEYIISSFWHENLYQLKKENPHIKIAFLYVHQPTKSELESYLKKSDFLKPNFLYINEIYEEYYQRLIAWTVNDVEKARFFKNKGIFALISDFPDKILEGLKEEKSMFFSNPYLSYFIQMIDRNSIKRDEKTFSFEAINYVMPLHIEEINIEGGKIETNKNIPFLWNQGERIRFTITIEDDPKIKIRVREIGEVSFSLKDIQKALV
;
A
#
# COMPACT_ATOMS: atom_id res chain seq x y z
N MET A 1 9.57 11.55 12.68
CA MET A 1 9.17 10.92 11.42
C MET A 1 8.06 9.92 11.74
N LEU A 2 6.90 10.07 11.12
CA LEU A 2 5.78 9.12 11.21
C LEU A 2 5.99 7.96 10.24
N ILE A 3 5.58 6.75 10.60
CA ILE A 3 5.48 5.60 9.70
C ILE A 3 4.01 5.29 9.44
N LEU A 4 3.57 5.50 8.20
CA LEU A 4 2.21 5.27 7.75
C LEU A 4 2.12 3.95 6.97
N GLY A 5 1.12 3.16 7.28
CA GLY A 5 0.81 1.95 6.52
C GLY A 5 0.16 2.27 5.17
N HIS A 6 0.80 1.90 4.06
CA HIS A 6 0.30 2.09 2.70
C HIS A 6 -0.92 1.18 2.46
N ARG A 7 -2.10 1.78 2.32
CA ARG A 7 -3.38 1.05 2.19
C ARG A 7 -3.63 0.05 3.33
N GLY A 8 -3.07 0.35 4.51
CA GLY A 8 -2.90 -0.60 5.61
C GLY A 8 -1.50 -1.21 5.63
N CYS A 9 -1.38 -2.52 5.49
CA CYS A 9 -0.11 -3.23 5.35
C CYS A 9 -0.24 -4.35 4.31
N ALA A 10 0.87 -4.78 3.72
CA ALA A 10 0.86 -5.80 2.66
C ALA A 10 0.45 -7.20 3.15
N TYR A 11 0.37 -7.42 4.47
CA TYR A 11 -0.02 -8.73 5.03
C TYR A 11 -1.52 -8.97 5.01
N PHE A 12 -2.35 -7.98 4.70
CA PHE A 12 -3.81 -8.10 4.61
C PHE A 12 -4.30 -7.50 3.28
N PRO A 13 -5.53 -7.81 2.82
CA PRO A 13 -6.01 -7.26 1.56
C PRO A 13 -6.07 -5.73 1.68
N GLU A 14 -5.48 -5.03 0.72
CA GLU A 14 -5.32 -3.58 0.76
C GLU A 14 -6.67 -2.85 0.92
N ASN A 15 -6.66 -1.70 1.60
CA ASN A 15 -7.83 -0.83 1.75
C ASN A 15 -9.08 -1.50 2.41
N THR A 16 -8.88 -2.49 3.29
CA THR A 16 -9.95 -3.14 4.05
C THR A 16 -9.91 -2.77 5.54
N LEU A 17 -11.07 -2.80 6.21
CA LEU A 17 -11.17 -2.49 7.65
C LEU A 17 -10.24 -3.38 8.50
N LYS A 18 -10.22 -4.69 8.22
CA LYS A 18 -9.31 -5.64 8.89
C LYS A 18 -7.86 -5.23 8.71
N ASN A 19 -7.45 -4.91 7.48
CA ASN A 19 -6.08 -4.49 7.22
C ASN A 19 -5.70 -3.22 7.99
N PHE A 20 -6.56 -2.21 8.01
CA PHE A 20 -6.31 -0.99 8.76
C PHE A 20 -6.17 -1.26 10.26
N MET A 21 -7.06 -2.06 10.86
CA MET A 21 -6.94 -2.45 12.26
C MET A 21 -5.62 -3.17 12.57
N GLU A 22 -5.17 -4.05 11.68
CA GLU A 22 -3.90 -4.77 11.84
C GLU A 22 -2.69 -3.83 11.70
N ALA A 23 -2.68 -2.96 10.70
CA ALA A 23 -1.59 -2.00 10.49
C ALA A 23 -1.45 -1.01 11.67
N LEU A 24 -2.57 -0.53 12.23
CA LEU A 24 -2.60 0.45 13.32
C LEU A 24 -2.10 -0.10 14.66
N LYS A 25 -1.96 -1.43 14.82
CA LYS A 25 -1.32 -2.03 16.00
C LYS A 25 0.13 -1.59 16.17
N SER A 26 0.84 -1.34 15.05
CA SER A 26 2.23 -0.89 15.05
C SER A 26 2.42 0.49 14.46
N ALA A 27 1.76 0.82 13.34
CA ALA A 27 1.98 2.05 12.59
C ALA A 27 1.55 3.31 13.38
N ASP A 28 2.15 4.46 13.04
CA ASP A 28 1.76 5.76 13.59
C ASP A 28 0.44 6.26 12.97
N GLY A 29 0.09 5.71 11.81
CA GLY A 29 -1.11 6.01 11.05
C GLY A 29 -1.23 5.14 9.82
N ILE A 30 -2.19 5.46 8.97
CA ILE A 30 -2.39 4.79 7.68
C ILE A 30 -2.51 5.82 6.56
N GLU A 31 -2.22 5.35 5.36
CA GLU A 31 -2.58 5.99 4.12
C GLU A 31 -3.63 5.14 3.41
N LEU A 32 -4.59 5.79 2.74
CA LEU A 32 -5.66 5.12 2.01
C LEU A 32 -6.06 5.88 0.75
N ASP A 33 -6.73 5.18 -0.17
CA ASP A 33 -7.26 5.73 -1.40
C ASP A 33 -8.79 5.86 -1.34
N VAL A 34 -9.34 7.02 -1.65
CA VAL A 34 -10.80 7.24 -1.69
C VAL A 34 -11.28 7.62 -3.08
N GLN A 35 -12.40 7.02 -3.45
CA GLN A 35 -13.17 7.39 -4.64
C GLN A 35 -14.67 7.18 -4.40
N LYS A 36 -15.49 7.84 -5.21
CA LYS A 36 -16.94 7.85 -5.06
C LYS A 36 -17.66 6.91 -6.03
N THR A 37 -18.67 6.20 -5.55
CA THR A 37 -19.61 5.43 -6.37
C THR A 37 -20.56 6.33 -7.17
N LYS A 38 -21.30 5.76 -8.12
CA LYS A 38 -22.27 6.49 -8.94
C LYS A 38 -23.36 7.19 -8.11
N ASP A 39 -23.79 6.56 -7.02
CA ASP A 39 -24.81 7.05 -6.09
C ASP A 39 -24.24 7.89 -4.94
N GLY A 40 -22.94 8.22 -4.98
CA GLY A 40 -22.33 9.22 -4.09
C GLY A 40 -21.69 8.67 -2.82
N VAL A 41 -21.59 7.35 -2.65
CA VAL A 41 -20.93 6.74 -1.49
C VAL A 41 -19.42 6.77 -1.68
N LEU A 42 -18.69 7.28 -0.68
CA LEU A 42 -17.22 7.27 -0.68
C LEU A 42 -16.72 5.91 -0.21
N VAL A 43 -16.04 5.20 -1.09
CA VAL A 43 -15.44 3.89 -0.82
C VAL A 43 -13.92 3.96 -0.86
N VAL A 44 -13.29 3.06 -0.13
CA VAL A 44 -11.83 2.98 -0.04
C VAL A 44 -11.32 1.93 -1.02
N SER A 45 -10.64 2.38 -2.08
CA SER A 45 -10.08 1.52 -3.13
C SER A 45 -9.10 2.31 -3.99
N HIS A 46 -7.97 1.69 -4.34
CA HIS A 46 -6.94 2.30 -5.17
C HIS A 46 -7.32 2.35 -6.65
N ASP A 47 -7.80 1.24 -7.20
CA ASP A 47 -8.12 1.12 -8.62
C ASP A 47 -9.56 1.55 -8.89
N GLU A 48 -9.82 2.12 -10.06
CA GLU A 48 -11.19 2.45 -10.52
C GLU A 48 -12.08 1.21 -10.69
N ASN A 49 -11.47 0.03 -10.88
CA ASN A 49 -12.16 -1.23 -11.12
C ASN A 49 -11.76 -2.30 -10.09
N LEU A 50 -12.73 -3.09 -9.64
CA LEU A 50 -12.54 -4.16 -8.67
C LEU A 50 -11.84 -5.41 -9.23
N LEU A 51 -11.57 -5.46 -10.54
CA LEU A 51 -11.03 -6.62 -11.25
C LEU A 51 -9.72 -7.13 -10.64
N ARG A 52 -8.77 -6.24 -10.31
CA ARG A 52 -7.47 -6.65 -9.76
C ARG A 52 -7.61 -7.29 -8.38
N LEU A 53 -8.55 -6.86 -7.55
CA LEU A 53 -8.63 -7.36 -6.17
C LEU A 53 -9.61 -8.52 -5.99
N THR A 54 -10.53 -8.68 -6.93
CA THR A 54 -11.70 -9.55 -6.77
C THR A 54 -11.90 -10.50 -7.95
N GLY A 55 -11.27 -10.24 -9.09
CA GLY A 55 -11.55 -10.93 -10.35
C GLY A 55 -12.89 -10.53 -11.00
N ILE A 56 -13.62 -9.57 -10.43
CA ILE A 56 -14.92 -9.12 -10.92
C ILE A 56 -14.74 -7.78 -11.65
N ASP A 57 -15.09 -7.74 -12.93
CA ASP A 57 -15.06 -6.52 -13.75
C ASP A 57 -16.22 -5.57 -13.37
N LYS A 58 -15.95 -4.71 -12.41
CA LYS A 58 -16.88 -3.70 -11.89
C LYS A 58 -16.14 -2.39 -11.64
N ASP A 59 -16.47 -1.39 -12.44
CA ASP A 59 -16.04 0.00 -12.28
C ASP A 59 -16.83 0.66 -11.14
N ILE A 60 -16.10 1.18 -10.15
CA ILE A 60 -16.66 1.75 -8.92
C ILE A 60 -17.48 3.00 -9.23
N ARG A 61 -16.96 3.92 -10.05
CA ARG A 61 -17.62 5.19 -10.38
C ARG A 61 -18.87 4.99 -11.24
N LYS A 62 -18.96 3.87 -11.96
CA LYS A 62 -20.13 3.50 -12.78
C LYS A 62 -21.16 2.64 -12.05
N SER A 63 -20.84 2.15 -10.85
CA SER A 63 -21.72 1.29 -10.06
C SER A 63 -22.32 2.04 -8.88
N ASN A 64 -23.56 1.73 -8.51
CA ASN A 64 -24.12 2.12 -7.21
C ASN A 64 -23.47 1.28 -6.09
N PHE A 65 -23.43 1.80 -4.87
CA PHE A 65 -22.80 1.08 -3.75
C PHE A 65 -23.48 -0.26 -3.47
N ASP A 66 -24.81 -0.32 -3.58
CA ASP A 66 -25.58 -1.55 -3.41
C ASP A 66 -25.18 -2.67 -4.39
N GLU A 67 -24.60 -2.34 -5.55
CA GLU A 67 -24.14 -3.32 -6.53
C GLU A 67 -22.77 -3.92 -6.20
N ILE A 68 -21.98 -3.24 -5.37
CA ILE A 68 -20.59 -3.62 -5.07
C ILE A 68 -20.35 -3.97 -3.59
N LYS A 69 -21.21 -3.55 -2.66
CA LYS A 69 -21.01 -3.72 -1.21
C LYS A 69 -20.82 -5.16 -0.74
N ASP A 70 -21.34 -6.14 -1.49
CA ASP A 70 -21.25 -7.56 -1.17
C ASP A 70 -20.08 -8.26 -1.90
N ILE A 71 -19.40 -7.57 -2.81
CA ILE A 71 -18.16 -8.06 -3.43
C ILE A 71 -17.09 -8.15 -2.35
N LYS A 72 -16.36 -9.28 -2.35
CA LYS A 72 -15.36 -9.59 -1.35
C LYS A 72 -13.94 -9.47 -1.91
N ILE A 73 -13.11 -8.69 -1.23
CA ILE A 73 -11.67 -8.62 -1.43
C ILE A 73 -11.05 -9.65 -0.48
N GLN A 74 -10.78 -10.86 -0.98
CA GLN A 74 -10.25 -11.98 -0.20
C GLN A 74 -11.01 -12.25 1.12
N GLY A 75 -12.34 -12.17 1.08
CA GLY A 75 -13.23 -12.38 2.23
C GLY A 75 -13.69 -11.11 2.94
N GLU A 76 -12.97 -10.00 2.78
CA GLU A 76 -13.29 -8.70 3.36
C GLU A 76 -14.27 -7.92 2.47
N LYS A 77 -15.17 -7.12 3.07
CA LYS A 77 -16.05 -6.23 2.29
C LYS A 77 -15.28 -5.00 1.81
N ILE A 78 -15.80 -4.37 0.75
CA ILE A 78 -15.39 -3.00 0.37
C ILE A 78 -15.73 -2.06 1.53
N ALA A 79 -14.73 -1.34 2.04
CA ALA A 79 -14.92 -0.37 3.10
C ALA A 79 -15.42 0.98 2.57
N THR A 80 -16.31 1.62 3.30
CA THR A 80 -16.65 3.05 3.13
C THR A 80 -15.62 3.92 3.85
N LEU A 81 -15.50 5.18 3.43
CA LEU A 81 -14.64 6.14 4.13
C LEU A 81 -15.10 6.31 5.58
N GLU A 82 -16.41 6.46 5.84
CA GLU A 82 -16.96 6.58 7.18
C GLU A 82 -16.53 5.45 8.13
N GLU A 83 -16.61 4.18 7.69
CA GLU A 83 -16.19 3.04 8.51
C GLU A 83 -14.70 3.11 8.90
N VAL A 84 -13.84 3.60 7.99
CA VAL A 84 -12.41 3.80 8.31
C VAL A 84 -12.23 4.99 9.26
N LEU A 85 -13.00 6.07 9.11
CA LEU A 85 -12.91 7.23 9.99
C LEU A 85 -13.33 6.91 11.43
N GLU A 86 -14.27 5.98 11.64
CA GLU A 86 -14.60 5.47 12.98
C GLU A 86 -13.40 4.80 13.65
N ILE A 87 -12.64 3.99 12.90
CA ILE A 87 -11.41 3.35 13.40
C ILE A 87 -10.37 4.42 13.76
N ILE A 88 -10.18 5.41 12.90
CA ILE A 88 -9.17 6.47 13.11
C ILE A 88 -9.53 7.39 14.28
N GLU A 89 -10.80 7.77 14.41
CA GLU A 89 -11.28 8.56 15.54
C GLU A 89 -11.05 7.80 16.87
N SER A 90 -11.33 6.50 16.91
CA SER A 90 -11.15 5.68 18.11
C SER A 90 -9.68 5.49 18.52
N THR A 91 -8.77 5.46 17.55
CA THR A 91 -7.33 5.24 17.78
C THR A 91 -6.55 6.53 17.97
N GLY A 92 -7.06 7.66 17.46
CA GLY A 92 -6.39 8.96 17.46
C GLY A 92 -5.10 8.99 16.61
N LYS A 93 -4.94 8.02 15.70
CA LYS A 93 -3.77 7.84 14.84
C LYS A 93 -3.82 8.78 13.63
N PHE A 94 -2.68 8.94 12.96
CA PHE A 94 -2.58 9.82 11.79
C PHE A 94 -3.28 9.21 10.57
N LEU A 95 -3.89 10.05 9.74
CA LEU A 95 -4.54 9.62 8.50
C LEU A 95 -4.07 10.45 7.30
N ASP A 96 -3.53 9.80 6.27
CA ASP A 96 -3.32 10.39 4.94
C ASP A 96 -4.37 9.84 3.97
N ILE A 97 -5.10 10.74 3.31
CA ILE A 97 -6.23 10.40 2.44
C ILE A 97 -5.85 10.82 1.02
N GLU A 98 -5.50 9.85 0.18
CA GLU A 98 -5.37 10.08 -1.25
C GLU A 98 -6.76 10.14 -1.90
N VAL A 99 -7.15 11.30 -2.41
CA VAL A 99 -8.39 11.44 -3.20
C VAL A 99 -8.06 11.25 -4.67
N LYS A 100 -8.63 10.21 -5.28
CA LYS A 100 -8.28 9.77 -6.65
C LYS A 100 -8.85 10.67 -7.73
N ASN A 101 -10.00 11.29 -7.48
CA ASN A 101 -10.73 12.09 -8.46
C ASN A 101 -11.01 13.51 -7.95
N PRO A 102 -10.80 14.54 -8.77
CA PRO A 102 -10.93 15.94 -8.34
C PRO A 102 -12.36 16.32 -7.90
N GLU A 103 -13.38 15.67 -8.45
CA GLU A 103 -14.79 15.89 -8.09
C GLU A 103 -15.18 15.33 -6.71
N ASP A 104 -14.34 14.48 -6.12
CA ASP A 104 -14.63 13.83 -4.83
C ASP A 104 -14.12 14.68 -3.64
N PHE A 105 -13.25 15.67 -3.87
CA PHE A 105 -12.62 16.49 -2.82
C PHE A 105 -13.61 17.15 -1.85
N LYS A 106 -14.68 17.74 -2.37
CA LYS A 106 -15.68 18.44 -1.54
C LYS A 106 -16.44 17.46 -0.66
N ASP A 107 -16.83 16.31 -1.21
CA ASP A 107 -17.59 15.30 -0.48
C ASP A 107 -16.72 14.64 0.60
N VAL A 108 -15.47 14.30 0.27
CA VAL A 108 -14.48 13.80 1.24
C VAL A 108 -14.32 14.80 2.39
N HIS A 109 -14.15 16.09 2.10
CA HIS A 109 -14.05 17.11 3.13
C HIS A 109 -15.31 17.21 4.01
N GLN A 110 -16.52 17.13 3.43
CA GLN A 110 -17.76 17.16 4.22
C GLN A 110 -17.89 15.94 5.13
N VAL A 111 -17.49 14.75 4.65
CA VAL A 111 -17.48 13.54 5.49
C VAL A 111 -16.49 13.70 6.65
N LEU A 112 -15.27 14.19 6.40
CA LEU A 112 -14.27 14.40 7.44
C LEU A 112 -14.72 15.32 8.57
N LYS A 113 -15.52 16.36 8.26
CA LYS A 113 -16.07 17.29 9.26
C LYS A 113 -17.02 16.65 10.27
N ARG A 114 -17.54 15.44 9.98
CA ARG A 114 -18.44 14.70 10.87
C ARG A 114 -17.69 13.93 11.96
N PHE A 115 -16.37 13.81 11.85
CA PHE A 115 -15.52 13.05 12.76
C PHE A 115 -14.52 13.98 13.49
N LYS A 116 -14.14 13.61 14.72
CA LYS A 116 -13.16 14.31 15.55
C LYS A 116 -11.77 13.72 15.37
N LEU A 117 -11.27 13.80 14.14
CA LEU A 117 -9.92 13.33 13.81
C LEU A 117 -8.86 14.24 14.44
N LYS A 118 -7.81 13.63 15.01
CA LYS A 118 -6.73 14.37 15.68
C LYS A 118 -5.79 15.05 14.67
N GLU A 119 -5.28 14.28 13.72
CA GLU A 119 -4.34 14.73 12.69
C GLU A 119 -4.65 14.01 11.38
N TYR A 120 -4.84 14.76 10.29
CA TYR A 120 -5.02 14.19 8.96
C TYR A 120 -4.49 15.10 7.86
N ILE A 121 -4.19 14.51 6.71
CA ILE A 121 -3.81 15.20 5.47
C ILE A 121 -4.66 14.66 4.32
N ILE A 122 -5.03 15.55 3.40
CA ILE A 122 -5.59 15.18 2.10
C ILE A 122 -4.48 15.28 1.04
N SER A 123 -4.20 14.20 0.33
CA SER A 123 -3.21 14.14 -0.74
C SER A 123 -3.86 13.81 -2.09
N SER A 124 -3.22 14.22 -3.19
CA SER A 124 -3.66 13.87 -4.54
C SER A 124 -2.65 14.29 -5.61
N PHE A 125 -2.73 13.63 -6.77
CA PHE A 125 -2.08 14.06 -8.02
C PHE A 125 -2.78 15.29 -8.65
N TRP A 126 -4.03 15.59 -8.27
CA TRP A 126 -4.80 16.72 -8.80
C TRP A 126 -4.52 18.02 -8.03
N HIS A 127 -3.29 18.55 -8.20
CA HIS A 127 -2.74 19.64 -7.37
C HIS A 127 -3.60 20.91 -7.35
N GLU A 128 -4.08 21.37 -8.51
CA GLU A 128 -4.83 22.64 -8.58
C GLU A 128 -6.20 22.51 -7.93
N ASN A 129 -6.92 21.40 -8.16
CA ASN A 129 -8.21 21.13 -7.51
C ASN A 129 -8.08 21.00 -5.98
N LEU A 130 -7.05 20.30 -5.52
CA LEU A 130 -6.75 20.17 -4.09
C LEU A 130 -6.39 21.53 -3.46
N TYR A 131 -5.64 22.37 -4.19
CA TYR A 131 -5.34 23.73 -3.74
C TYR A 131 -6.60 24.61 -3.65
N GLN A 132 -7.54 24.51 -4.58
CA GLN A 132 -8.81 25.22 -4.48
C GLN A 132 -9.60 24.82 -3.24
N LEU A 133 -9.64 23.52 -2.90
CA LEU A 133 -10.25 23.05 -1.65
C LEU A 133 -9.59 23.71 -0.43
N LYS A 134 -8.25 23.80 -0.40
CA LYS A 134 -7.52 24.47 0.68
C LYS A 134 -7.81 25.97 0.76
N LYS A 135 -7.92 26.66 -0.37
CA LYS A 135 -8.28 28.09 -0.37
C LYS A 135 -9.66 28.33 0.23
N GLU A 136 -10.62 27.45 -0.07
CA GLU A 136 -11.96 27.48 0.52
C GLU A 136 -11.94 27.08 2.02
N ASN A 137 -10.97 26.26 2.45
CA ASN A 137 -10.88 25.69 3.79
C ASN A 137 -9.44 25.80 4.37
N PRO A 138 -8.96 26.99 4.79
CA PRO A 138 -7.54 27.22 5.08
C PRO A 138 -6.92 26.33 6.18
N HIS A 139 -7.74 25.74 7.04
CA HIS A 139 -7.31 24.87 8.13
C HIS A 139 -6.91 23.47 7.68
N ILE A 140 -7.37 22.99 6.52
CA ILE A 140 -7.03 21.66 6.05
C ILE A 140 -5.54 21.61 5.66
N LYS A 141 -4.92 20.48 5.97
CA LYS A 141 -3.55 20.17 5.55
C LYS A 141 -3.60 19.36 4.27
N ILE A 142 -2.82 19.78 3.28
CA ILE A 142 -2.74 19.09 1.98
C ILE A 142 -1.31 18.72 1.61
N ALA A 143 -1.18 17.62 0.87
CA ALA A 143 0.08 17.19 0.27
C ALA A 143 -0.05 17.03 -1.26
N PHE A 144 0.92 17.54 -2.01
CA PHE A 144 1.00 17.31 -3.45
C PHE A 144 1.76 16.03 -3.75
N LEU A 145 1.07 15.08 -4.36
CA LEU A 145 1.58 13.76 -4.73
C LEU A 145 2.12 13.78 -6.17
N TYR A 146 3.30 13.20 -6.41
CA TYR A 146 3.92 13.21 -7.74
C TYR A 146 4.95 12.09 -7.94
N VAL A 147 5.18 11.75 -9.22
CA VAL A 147 6.08 10.68 -9.71
C VAL A 147 7.06 11.18 -10.77
N HIS A 148 7.60 12.38 -10.57
CA HIS A 148 8.65 12.94 -11.42
C HIS A 148 9.69 13.64 -10.55
N GLN A 149 10.84 13.98 -11.15
CA GLN A 149 11.86 14.79 -10.51
C GLN A 149 11.63 16.27 -10.84
N PRO A 150 11.04 17.06 -9.93
CA PRO A 150 10.90 18.49 -10.12
C PRO A 150 12.26 19.20 -10.01
N THR A 151 12.34 20.38 -10.62
CA THR A 151 13.36 21.38 -10.33
C THR A 151 13.12 22.03 -8.96
N LYS A 152 14.14 22.72 -8.42
CA LYS A 152 14.00 23.47 -7.16
C LYS A 152 12.87 24.53 -7.22
N SER A 153 12.76 25.24 -8.34
CA SER A 153 11.70 26.25 -8.56
C SER A 153 10.30 25.63 -8.55
N GLU A 154 10.14 24.43 -9.11
CA GLU A 154 8.87 23.70 -9.06
C GLU A 154 8.51 23.26 -7.65
N LEU A 155 9.48 22.79 -6.85
CA LEU A 155 9.27 22.47 -5.44
C LEU A 155 8.80 23.69 -4.64
N GLU A 156 9.43 24.84 -4.84
CA GLU A 156 9.02 26.10 -4.23
C GLU A 156 7.60 26.50 -4.66
N SER A 157 7.25 26.29 -5.93
CA SER A 157 5.90 26.52 -6.46
C SER A 157 4.85 25.60 -5.82
N TYR A 158 5.17 24.32 -5.65
CA TYR A 158 4.30 23.36 -4.96
C TYR A 158 4.08 23.77 -3.50
N LEU A 159 5.14 24.11 -2.77
CA LEU A 159 5.07 24.46 -1.35
C LEU A 159 4.42 25.82 -1.05
N LYS A 160 4.27 26.69 -2.06
CA LYS A 160 3.42 27.89 -1.96
C LYS A 160 1.94 27.55 -1.93
N LYS A 161 1.55 26.39 -2.45
CA LYS A 161 0.16 25.94 -2.57
C LYS A 161 -0.19 24.81 -1.60
N SER A 162 0.77 23.99 -1.17
CA SER A 162 0.57 22.85 -0.26
C SER A 162 1.26 23.02 1.10
N ASP A 163 0.84 22.24 2.09
CA ASP A 163 1.55 22.15 3.38
C ASP A 163 2.72 21.15 3.28
N PHE A 164 2.53 20.07 2.52
CA PHE A 164 3.51 18.99 2.36
C PHE A 164 3.74 18.63 0.89
N LEU A 165 4.86 17.94 0.63
CA LEU A 165 5.17 17.29 -0.63
C LEU A 165 5.16 15.78 -0.41
N LYS A 166 4.55 15.04 -1.33
CA LYS A 166 4.47 13.58 -1.28
C LYS A 166 5.17 12.95 -2.51
N PRO A 167 6.51 13.05 -2.62
CA PRO A 167 7.27 12.48 -3.73
C PRO A 167 7.36 10.96 -3.64
N ASN A 168 7.42 10.29 -4.78
CA ASN A 168 8.01 8.95 -4.80
C ASN A 168 9.47 9.03 -4.32
N PHE A 169 9.87 8.14 -3.42
CA PHE A 169 11.15 8.22 -2.72
C PHE A 169 12.36 8.16 -3.65
N LEU A 170 12.20 7.60 -4.86
CA LEU A 170 13.24 7.51 -5.88
C LEU A 170 13.65 8.89 -6.41
N TYR A 171 12.77 9.89 -6.32
CA TYR A 171 13.05 11.25 -6.80
C TYR A 171 13.59 12.18 -5.71
N ILE A 172 13.71 11.71 -4.46
CA ILE A 172 14.27 12.51 -3.37
C ILE A 172 15.79 12.53 -3.48
N ASN A 173 16.34 13.70 -3.75
CA ASN A 173 17.77 13.98 -3.84
C ASN A 173 18.13 15.24 -3.01
N GLU A 174 19.32 15.81 -3.24
CA GLU A 174 19.85 16.96 -2.50
C GLU A 174 19.00 18.24 -2.60
N ILE A 175 18.21 18.44 -3.67
CA ILE A 175 17.38 19.65 -3.81
C ILE A 175 16.27 19.73 -2.76
N TYR A 176 16.02 18.63 -2.05
CA TYR A 176 14.99 18.50 -1.02
C TYR A 176 15.49 18.82 0.40
N GLU A 177 16.79 19.08 0.59
CA GLU A 177 17.40 19.15 1.91
C GLU A 177 16.73 20.16 2.85
N GLU A 178 16.35 21.32 2.32
CA GLU A 178 15.64 22.37 3.07
C GLU A 178 14.15 22.05 3.32
N TYR A 179 13.61 21.00 2.70
CA TYR A 179 12.20 20.64 2.73
C TYR A 179 11.89 19.32 3.44
N TYR A 180 12.89 18.61 3.99
CA TYR A 180 12.70 17.26 4.57
C TYR A 180 11.55 17.19 5.59
N GLN A 181 11.44 18.18 6.50
CA GLN A 181 10.37 18.27 7.49
C GLN A 181 8.96 18.50 6.90
N ARG A 182 8.84 18.65 5.59
CA ARG A 182 7.58 18.79 4.85
C ARG A 182 7.39 17.66 3.82
N LEU A 183 8.17 16.58 3.90
CA LEU A 183 8.06 15.44 2.99
C LEU A 183 7.30 14.25 3.57
N ILE A 184 6.46 13.65 2.74
CA ILE A 184 5.81 12.36 2.95
C ILE A 184 6.30 11.42 1.84
N ALA A 185 7.34 10.63 2.08
CA ALA A 185 7.95 9.81 1.02
C ALA A 185 7.22 8.46 0.87
N TRP A 186 6.95 8.05 -0.37
CA TRP A 186 6.29 6.76 -0.68
C TRP A 186 6.99 6.02 -1.84
N THR A 187 6.89 4.70 -1.98
CA THR A 187 6.62 3.71 -0.93
C THR A 187 7.97 3.20 -0.43
N VAL A 188 8.30 3.42 0.84
CA VAL A 188 9.60 3.08 1.43
C VAL A 188 9.48 1.77 2.20
N ASN A 189 9.90 0.68 1.55
CA ASN A 189 9.88 -0.67 2.12
C ASN A 189 11.26 -1.14 2.61
N ASP A 190 12.30 -0.34 2.37
CA ASP A 190 13.68 -0.64 2.75
C ASP A 190 14.07 0.04 4.06
N VAL A 191 14.57 -0.74 5.03
CA VAL A 191 14.93 -0.25 6.37
C VAL A 191 16.09 0.73 6.32
N GLU A 192 17.08 0.52 5.46
CA GLU A 192 18.24 1.42 5.36
C GLU A 192 17.83 2.77 4.76
N LYS A 193 16.96 2.76 3.74
CA LYS A 193 16.37 3.97 3.17
C LYS A 193 15.51 4.69 4.21
N ALA A 194 14.71 3.95 4.99
CA ALA A 194 13.95 4.54 6.09
C ALA A 194 14.86 5.15 7.16
N ARG A 195 16.00 4.52 7.50
CA ARG A 195 17.01 5.06 8.42
C ARG A 195 17.65 6.32 7.88
N PHE A 196 18.01 6.33 6.60
CA PHE A 196 18.53 7.51 5.91
C PHE A 196 17.54 8.68 6.01
N PHE A 197 16.26 8.45 5.69
CA PHE A 197 15.22 9.48 5.77
C PHE A 197 14.91 9.93 7.20
N LYS A 198 14.97 9.01 8.18
CA LYS A 198 14.87 9.35 9.61
C LYS A 198 15.99 10.31 10.03
N ASN A 199 17.23 10.02 9.64
CA ASN A 199 18.40 10.84 9.96
C ASN A 199 18.36 12.21 9.27
N LYS A 200 17.71 12.31 8.11
CA LYS A 200 17.46 13.56 7.39
C LYS A 200 16.28 14.36 7.95
N GLY A 201 15.53 13.83 8.92
CA GLY A 201 14.41 14.54 9.56
C GLY A 201 13.16 14.62 8.70
N ILE A 202 12.92 13.63 7.83
CA ILE A 202 11.70 13.57 7.03
C ILE A 202 10.45 13.49 7.93
N PHE A 203 9.37 14.15 7.51
CA PHE A 203 8.14 14.22 8.29
C PHE A 203 7.45 12.86 8.40
N ALA A 204 7.19 12.19 7.29
CA ALA A 204 6.55 10.88 7.27
C ALA A 204 7.04 9.98 6.13
N LEU A 205 6.95 8.67 6.32
CA LEU A 205 7.12 7.65 5.28
C LEU A 205 5.84 6.84 5.15
N ILE A 206 5.52 6.44 3.92
CA ILE A 206 4.47 5.48 3.60
C ILE A 206 5.14 4.17 3.23
N SER A 207 4.73 3.07 3.84
CA SER A 207 5.34 1.75 3.69
C SER A 207 4.29 0.65 3.61
N ASP A 208 4.54 -0.35 2.77
CA ASP A 208 3.75 -1.59 2.75
C ASP A 208 4.01 -2.45 4.00
N PHE A 209 5.16 -2.25 4.67
CA PHE A 209 5.61 -3.04 5.81
C PHE A 209 5.94 -2.14 7.02
N PRO A 210 4.95 -1.38 7.56
CA PRO A 210 5.20 -0.39 8.60
C PRO A 210 5.79 -0.99 9.88
N ASP A 211 5.40 -2.21 10.25
CA ASP A 211 5.93 -2.96 11.38
C ASP A 211 7.43 -3.26 11.21
N LYS A 212 7.85 -3.74 10.04
CA LYS A 212 9.25 -4.04 9.74
C LYS A 212 10.11 -2.79 9.73
N ILE A 213 9.60 -1.68 9.18
CA ILE A 213 10.31 -0.39 9.25
C ILE A 213 10.51 0.03 10.70
N LEU A 214 9.47 -0.06 11.53
CA LEU A 214 9.55 0.30 12.95
C LEU A 214 10.50 -0.62 13.75
N GLU A 215 10.51 -1.92 13.47
CA GLU A 215 11.42 -2.90 14.08
C GLU A 215 12.88 -2.63 13.67
N GLY A 216 13.15 -2.50 12.37
CA GLY A 216 14.49 -2.24 11.85
C GLY A 216 15.07 -0.90 12.35
N LEU A 217 14.23 0.13 12.51
CA LEU A 217 14.63 1.41 13.09
C LEU A 217 14.97 1.34 14.59
N LYS A 218 14.52 0.31 15.32
CA LYS A 218 14.85 0.07 16.74
C LYS A 218 16.10 -0.78 16.92
N GLU A 219 16.28 -1.83 16.12
CA GLU A 219 17.35 -2.82 16.37
C GLU A 219 18.75 -2.40 15.88
N GLU A 220 18.89 -1.29 15.15
CA GLU A 220 20.14 -0.92 14.44
C GLU A 220 20.74 -2.03 13.54
N LYS A 221 19.98 -3.10 13.29
CA LYS A 221 20.35 -4.17 12.38
C LYS A 221 19.92 -3.80 10.97
N SER A 222 20.83 -4.06 10.03
CA SER A 222 20.49 -4.19 8.61
C SER A 222 19.58 -5.40 8.44
N MET A 223 18.32 -5.18 8.07
CA MET A 223 17.38 -6.25 7.72
C MET A 223 16.79 -6.01 6.35
N PHE A 224 16.96 -7.04 5.51
CA PHE A 224 16.28 -7.39 4.27
C PHE A 224 15.69 -6.27 3.40
N PHE A 225 16.31 -6.12 2.22
CA PHE A 225 15.68 -5.49 1.05
C PHE A 225 14.44 -6.30 0.66
N SER A 226 13.24 -5.86 1.05
CA SER A 226 12.03 -6.34 0.38
C SER A 226 11.99 -5.71 -1.00
N ASN A 227 12.08 -6.52 -2.05
CA ASN A 227 11.78 -6.09 -3.40
C ASN A 227 10.40 -5.37 -3.39
N PRO A 228 10.23 -4.20 -4.04
CA PRO A 228 8.93 -3.50 -4.10
C PRO A 228 7.77 -4.38 -4.60
N TYR A 229 8.05 -5.41 -5.38
CA TYR A 229 7.08 -6.38 -5.88
C TYR A 229 6.68 -7.47 -4.87
N LEU A 230 7.36 -7.55 -3.72
CA LEU A 230 6.99 -8.50 -2.66
C LEU A 230 5.58 -8.23 -2.14
N SER A 231 5.20 -6.97 -1.94
CA SER A 231 3.85 -6.63 -1.49
C SER A 231 2.79 -7.11 -2.48
N TYR A 232 3.02 -6.92 -3.79
CA TYR A 232 2.15 -7.45 -4.84
C TYR A 232 2.06 -8.98 -4.80
N PHE A 233 3.20 -9.69 -4.69
CA PHE A 233 3.19 -11.15 -4.61
C PHE A 233 2.43 -11.65 -3.38
N ILE A 234 2.62 -11.04 -2.21
CA ILE A 234 1.89 -11.38 -0.99
C ILE A 234 0.39 -11.18 -1.18
N GLN A 235 -0.02 -10.08 -1.82
CA GLN A 235 -1.43 -9.82 -2.13
C GLN A 235 -2.03 -10.84 -3.11
N MET A 236 -1.22 -11.54 -3.93
CA MET A 236 -1.73 -12.59 -4.82
C MET A 236 -2.10 -13.88 -4.06
N ILE A 237 -1.59 -14.08 -2.84
CA ILE A 237 -1.79 -15.32 -2.09
C ILE A 237 -3.26 -15.44 -1.66
N ASP A 238 -3.93 -16.51 -2.10
CA ASP A 238 -5.24 -16.89 -1.61
C ASP A 238 -5.11 -17.52 -0.22
N ARG A 239 -5.44 -16.75 0.80
CA ARG A 239 -5.28 -17.16 2.20
C ARG A 239 -6.10 -18.38 2.57
N ASN A 240 -7.24 -18.58 1.93
CA ASN A 240 -8.12 -19.72 2.23
C ASN A 240 -7.53 -21.04 1.69
N SER A 241 -6.53 -20.97 0.81
CA SER A 241 -5.85 -22.14 0.24
C SER A 241 -4.65 -22.62 1.07
N ILE A 242 -4.28 -21.87 2.11
CA ILE A 242 -3.07 -22.15 2.89
C ILE A 242 -3.21 -23.47 3.64
N LYS A 243 -2.22 -24.35 3.50
CA LYS A 243 -2.08 -25.59 4.28
C LYS A 243 -0.67 -25.70 4.84
N ARG A 244 -0.57 -26.07 6.11
CA ARG A 244 0.69 -26.22 6.81
C ARG A 244 0.74 -27.57 7.53
N ASP A 245 1.77 -28.33 7.21
CA ASP A 245 2.17 -29.55 7.94
C ASP A 245 3.55 -29.32 8.59
N GLU A 246 4.11 -30.33 9.27
CA GLU A 246 5.38 -30.22 9.99
C GLU A 246 6.57 -29.81 9.10
N LYS A 247 6.57 -30.25 7.84
CA LYS A 247 7.68 -30.02 6.89
C LYS A 247 7.25 -29.36 5.59
N THR A 248 5.95 -29.25 5.35
CA THR A 248 5.40 -28.75 4.09
C THR A 248 4.48 -27.57 4.33
N PHE A 249 4.61 -26.58 3.47
CA PHE A 249 3.81 -25.37 3.47
C PHE A 249 3.31 -25.13 2.06
N SER A 250 1.99 -25.03 1.85
CA SER A 250 1.42 -24.82 0.52
C SER A 250 0.37 -23.72 0.52
N PHE A 251 0.28 -23.02 -0.60
CA PHE A 251 -0.71 -21.99 -0.86
C PHE A 251 -0.92 -21.86 -2.36
N GLU A 252 -2.06 -21.31 -2.74
CA GLU A 252 -2.36 -20.90 -4.09
C GLU A 252 -2.21 -19.39 -4.18
N ALA A 253 -1.64 -18.90 -5.28
CA ALA A 253 -1.60 -17.49 -5.60
C ALA A 253 -2.30 -17.25 -6.93
N ILE A 254 -2.97 -16.11 -7.05
CA ILE A 254 -3.74 -15.73 -8.24
C ILE A 254 -3.12 -14.44 -8.78
N ASN A 255 -2.68 -14.47 -10.04
CA ASN A 255 -2.11 -13.28 -10.65
C ASN A 255 -3.22 -12.34 -11.10
N TYR A 256 -3.31 -11.16 -10.49
CA TYR A 256 -4.31 -10.16 -10.85
C TYR A 256 -3.75 -8.94 -11.58
N VAL A 257 -2.44 -8.86 -11.80
CA VAL A 257 -1.79 -7.68 -12.40
C VAL A 257 -1.75 -7.80 -13.92
N MET A 258 -0.68 -8.35 -14.46
CA MET A 258 -0.45 -8.52 -15.90
C MET A 258 0.17 -9.90 -16.13
N PRO A 259 0.16 -10.45 -17.35
CA PRO A 259 0.89 -11.69 -17.61
C PRO A 259 2.36 -11.58 -17.17
N LEU A 260 2.82 -12.52 -16.33
CA LEU A 260 4.19 -12.54 -15.80
C LEU A 260 4.94 -13.76 -16.33
N HIS A 261 6.14 -13.57 -16.88
CA HIS A 261 7.00 -14.68 -17.30
C HIS A 261 7.87 -15.12 -16.13
N ILE A 262 7.50 -16.24 -15.50
CA ILE A 262 8.30 -16.87 -14.45
C ILE A 262 9.40 -17.68 -15.12
N GLU A 263 10.62 -17.15 -15.08
CA GLU A 263 11.78 -17.75 -15.74
C GLU A 263 12.45 -18.80 -14.85
N GLU A 264 12.59 -18.49 -13.56
CA GLU A 264 13.26 -19.34 -12.58
C GLU A 264 12.62 -19.17 -11.19
N ILE A 265 12.62 -20.24 -10.40
CA ILE A 265 12.31 -20.20 -8.97
C ILE A 265 13.42 -20.95 -8.24
N ASN A 266 14.16 -20.23 -7.40
CA ASN A 266 15.25 -20.77 -6.60
C ASN A 266 14.86 -20.72 -5.12
N ILE A 267 15.27 -21.73 -4.37
CA ILE A 267 15.07 -21.80 -2.92
C ILE A 267 16.36 -22.23 -2.23
N GLU A 268 16.77 -21.47 -1.23
CA GLU A 268 17.84 -21.83 -0.29
C GLU A 268 17.16 -22.38 0.97
N GLY A 269 17.63 -23.51 1.53
CA GLY A 269 17.08 -24.05 2.78
C GLY A 269 15.74 -24.79 2.64
N GLY A 270 15.43 -25.32 1.45
CA GLY A 270 14.22 -26.11 1.21
C GLY A 270 14.07 -26.57 -0.24
N LYS A 271 12.85 -27.00 -0.59
CA LYS A 271 12.43 -27.29 -1.97
C LYS A 271 11.12 -26.58 -2.27
N ILE A 272 10.94 -26.11 -3.50
CA ILE A 272 9.70 -25.47 -3.95
C ILE A 272 9.21 -26.14 -5.23
N GLU A 273 7.94 -26.50 -5.24
CA GLU A 273 7.25 -27.10 -6.36
C GLU A 273 6.06 -26.23 -6.73
N THR A 274 5.75 -26.16 -8.02
CA THR A 274 4.51 -25.54 -8.47
C THR A 274 3.69 -26.50 -9.32
N ASN A 275 2.39 -26.26 -9.45
CA ASN A 275 1.53 -27.03 -10.37
C ASN A 275 1.80 -26.72 -11.87
N LYS A 276 2.82 -25.91 -12.19
CA LYS A 276 3.34 -25.69 -13.54
C LYS A 276 4.84 -26.00 -13.61
N ASN A 277 5.28 -26.39 -14.81
CA ASN A 277 6.71 -26.53 -15.08
C ASN A 277 7.33 -25.16 -15.36
N ILE A 278 8.49 -24.91 -14.80
CA ILE A 278 9.29 -23.70 -15.04
C ILE A 278 10.11 -23.89 -16.33
N PRO A 279 10.20 -22.89 -17.23
CA PRO A 279 9.55 -21.58 -17.16
C PRO A 279 8.08 -21.63 -17.57
N PHE A 280 7.28 -20.68 -17.06
CA PHE A 280 5.88 -20.54 -17.48
C PHE A 280 5.41 -19.08 -17.58
N LEU A 281 4.41 -18.85 -18.42
CA LEU A 281 3.62 -17.63 -18.41
C LEU A 281 2.51 -17.78 -17.37
N TRP A 282 2.47 -16.87 -16.40
CA TRP A 282 1.42 -16.75 -15.41
C TRP A 282 0.40 -15.71 -15.87
N ASN A 283 -0.72 -16.15 -16.42
CA ASN A 283 -1.73 -15.24 -16.98
C ASN A 283 -2.55 -14.52 -15.88
N GLN A 284 -3.17 -13.40 -16.24
CA GLN A 284 -4.11 -12.72 -15.34
C GLN A 284 -5.32 -13.63 -15.04
N GLY A 285 -5.75 -13.68 -13.77
CA GLY A 285 -6.78 -14.57 -13.25
C GLY A 285 -6.32 -16.02 -13.03
N GLU A 286 -5.11 -16.39 -13.48
CA GLU A 286 -4.62 -17.76 -13.36
C GLU A 286 -4.11 -18.04 -11.94
N ARG A 287 -4.41 -19.26 -11.47
CA ARG A 287 -4.07 -19.74 -10.13
C ARG A 287 -2.91 -20.73 -10.20
N ILE A 288 -1.86 -20.45 -9.42
CA ILE A 288 -0.69 -21.31 -9.29
C ILE A 288 -0.59 -21.79 -7.84
N ARG A 289 -0.43 -23.09 -7.66
CA ARG A 289 -0.17 -23.69 -6.35
C ARG A 289 1.33 -23.74 -6.14
N PHE A 290 1.79 -23.25 -5.01
CA PHE A 290 3.16 -23.36 -4.51
C PHE A 290 3.17 -24.34 -3.34
N THR A 291 4.10 -25.28 -3.36
CA THR A 291 4.37 -26.21 -2.26
C THR A 291 5.83 -26.10 -1.88
N ILE A 292 6.10 -25.72 -0.63
CA ILE A 292 7.43 -25.52 -0.08
C ILE A 292 7.69 -26.61 0.96
N THR A 293 8.76 -27.38 0.77
CA THR A 293 9.31 -28.27 1.80
C THR A 293 10.40 -27.53 2.56
N ILE A 294 10.25 -27.40 3.87
CA ILE A 294 11.09 -26.60 4.76
C ILE A 294 12.24 -27.47 5.29
N GLU A 295 13.49 -27.04 5.08
CA GLU A 295 14.67 -27.66 5.67
C GLU A 295 15.36 -26.71 6.68
N ASP A 296 15.60 -25.44 6.32
CA ASP A 296 16.16 -24.39 7.19
C ASP A 296 15.77 -22.98 6.68
N ASP A 297 15.11 -22.16 7.51
CA ASP A 297 14.55 -20.81 7.22
C ASP A 297 14.56 -20.38 5.73
N PRO A 298 13.69 -20.97 4.88
CA PRO A 298 13.93 -20.96 3.45
C PRO A 298 13.81 -19.56 2.85
N LYS A 299 14.74 -19.24 1.95
CA LYS A 299 14.73 -18.02 1.14
C LYS A 299 14.38 -18.37 -0.29
N ILE A 300 13.32 -17.77 -0.80
CA ILE A 300 12.80 -17.99 -2.14
C ILE A 300 13.17 -16.79 -3.00
N LYS A 301 13.62 -17.06 -4.22
CA LYS A 301 13.92 -16.07 -5.26
C LYS A 301 13.15 -16.47 -6.52
N ILE A 302 12.28 -15.59 -6.99
CA ILE A 302 11.48 -15.78 -8.21
C ILE A 302 11.98 -14.79 -9.25
N ARG A 303 12.56 -15.28 -10.35
CA ARG A 303 12.97 -14.45 -11.47
C ARG A 303 11.77 -14.26 -12.40
N VAL A 304 11.35 -13.01 -12.55
CA VAL A 304 10.24 -12.60 -13.41
C VAL A 304 10.77 -11.64 -14.46
N ARG A 305 10.50 -11.92 -15.74
CA ARG A 305 11.06 -11.12 -16.85
C ARG A 305 10.69 -9.63 -16.77
N GLU A 306 9.44 -9.32 -16.41
CA GLU A 306 8.90 -7.97 -16.41
C GLU A 306 9.41 -7.10 -15.27
N ILE A 307 9.75 -7.71 -14.14
CA ILE A 307 9.95 -7.01 -12.86
C ILE A 307 11.25 -7.40 -12.13
N GLY A 308 12.05 -8.29 -12.71
CA GLY A 308 13.29 -8.78 -12.13
C GLY A 308 13.10 -9.88 -11.08
N GLU A 309 14.01 -9.95 -10.12
CA GLU A 309 14.02 -11.00 -9.09
C GLU A 309 13.23 -10.57 -7.84
N VAL A 310 12.14 -11.27 -7.51
CA VAL A 310 11.41 -11.12 -6.25
C VAL A 310 11.94 -12.11 -5.23
N SER A 311 12.47 -11.61 -4.11
CA SER A 311 13.10 -12.42 -3.08
C SER A 311 12.42 -12.24 -1.73
N PHE A 312 12.14 -13.35 -1.03
CA PHE A 312 11.47 -13.37 0.27
C PHE A 312 11.81 -14.62 1.08
N SER A 313 11.73 -14.52 2.41
CA SER A 313 11.81 -15.65 3.33
C SER A 313 10.42 -16.17 3.71
N LEU A 314 10.36 -17.39 4.25
CA LEU A 314 9.11 -17.90 4.82
C LEU A 314 8.59 -17.00 5.95
N LYS A 315 9.46 -16.41 6.77
CA LYS A 315 9.09 -15.43 7.81
C LYS A 315 8.42 -14.18 7.22
N ASP A 316 8.87 -13.71 6.06
CA ASP A 316 8.31 -12.53 5.41
C ASP A 316 6.85 -12.71 5.00
N ILE A 317 6.51 -13.92 4.57
CA ILE A 317 5.15 -14.27 4.18
C ILE A 317 4.34 -14.83 5.35
N GLN A 318 4.96 -15.42 6.39
CA GLN A 318 4.24 -16.03 7.53
C GLN A 318 3.18 -15.10 8.15
N LYS A 319 3.47 -13.80 8.30
CA LYS A 319 2.47 -12.84 8.81
C LYS A 319 1.28 -12.63 7.86
N ALA A 320 1.48 -12.76 6.55
CA ALA A 320 0.39 -12.71 5.58
C ALA A 320 -0.44 -14.00 5.51
N LEU A 321 0.04 -15.06 6.14
CA LEU A 321 -0.51 -16.41 6.06
C LEU A 321 -1.31 -16.81 7.31
N VAL A 322 -1.46 -15.89 8.27
CA VAL A 322 -2.34 -15.98 9.46
C VAL A 322 -3.56 -15.11 9.22
#